data_AF-M0M5Q3-F1
#
_entry.id   AF-M0M5Q3-F1
#
_cell.length_a   1.000
_cell.length_b   1.000
_cell.length_c   1.000
_cell.angle_alpha   90.00
_cell.angle_beta   90.00
_cell.angle_gamma   90.00
#
_symmetry.space_group_name_H-M   'P 1'
#
loop_
_entity.id
_entity.type
_entity.pdbx_description
1 polymer ?
#
loop_
_entity_poly.entity_id
_entity_poly.type
_entity_poly.pdbx_seq_one_letter_code
_entity_poly.pdbx_strand_id
1 'polypeptide(L)'
;MIEPELVVAGFALLGTVALGLVVHEWTHAVVLRLGGIDYAIAYAPNRGPGVLGVLASCPWAVVRPRPTGREPAWVLRCAALAPLVLAVPVFLVGVAGDGRLASPMATAIAIGWLACSLPSPQDFSVAFYAHRALEDRRRRIAATPSSRAD
;
A
#
# COMPACT_ATOMS: atom_id res chain seq x y z
N MET A 1 21.69 15.09 -25.64
CA MET A 1 22.40 14.06 -24.86
C MET A 1 21.79 14.06 -23.47
N ILE A 2 21.42 12.90 -22.90
CA ILE A 2 20.88 12.87 -21.53
C ILE A 2 22.06 13.02 -20.57
N GLU A 3 21.97 13.98 -19.64
CA GLU A 3 23.00 14.18 -18.64
C GLU A 3 23.07 12.96 -17.69
N PRO A 4 24.27 12.49 -17.33
CA PRO A 4 24.43 11.30 -16.48
C PRO A 4 23.69 11.42 -15.14
N GLU A 5 23.56 12.63 -14.60
CA GLU A 5 22.79 12.91 -13.38
C GLU A 5 21.31 12.57 -13.51
N LEU A 6 20.70 12.81 -14.68
CA LEU A 6 19.29 12.46 -14.94
C LEU A 6 19.09 10.95 -15.03
N VAL A 7 20.08 10.23 -15.58
CA VAL A 7 20.05 8.76 -15.62
C VAL A 7 20.10 8.20 -14.20
N VAL A 8 21.01 8.70 -13.35
CA VAL A 8 21.10 8.31 -11.94
C VAL A 8 19.81 8.65 -11.18
N ALA A 9 19.25 9.83 -11.39
CA ALA A 9 17.97 10.23 -10.79
C ALA A 9 16.82 9.30 -11.23
N GLY A 10 16.79 8.87 -12.49
CA GLY A 10 15.82 7.90 -12.99
C GLY A 10 15.92 6.54 -12.29
N PHE A 11 17.14 6.02 -12.10
CA PHE A 11 17.33 4.78 -11.31
C PHE A 11 16.95 4.96 -9.84
N ALA A 12 17.27 6.11 -9.24
CA ALA A 12 16.87 6.43 -7.88
C ALA A 12 15.34 6.47 -7.74
N LEU A 13 14.63 7.05 -8.71
CA LEU A 13 13.16 7.06 -8.76
C LEU A 13 12.62 5.62 -8.78
N LEU A 14 13.08 4.79 -9.72
CA LEU A 14 12.60 3.41 -9.87
C LEU A 14 12.86 2.58 -8.61
N GLY A 15 14.06 2.69 -8.03
CA GLY A 15 14.41 2.00 -6.79
C GLY A 15 13.56 2.47 -5.61
N THR A 16 13.30 3.77 -5.53
CA THR A 16 12.45 4.35 -4.47
C THR A 16 11.01 3.90 -4.61
N VAL A 17 10.45 3.84 -5.82
CA VAL A 17 9.09 3.33 -6.04
C VAL A 17 8.99 1.86 -5.65
N ALA A 18 9.98 1.04 -6.00
CA ALA A 18 10.00 -0.38 -5.62
C ALA A 18 10.01 -0.59 -4.11
N LEU A 19 10.88 0.13 -3.41
CA LEU A 19 10.90 0.07 -1.95
C LEU A 19 9.62 0.67 -1.35
N GLY A 20 9.17 1.81 -1.87
CA GLY A 20 8.00 2.54 -1.39
C GLY A 20 6.71 1.72 -1.49
N LEU A 21 6.54 0.91 -2.54
CA LEU A 21 5.39 0.00 -2.66
C LEU A 21 5.41 -1.12 -1.61
N VAL A 22 6.57 -1.65 -1.25
CA VAL A 22 6.67 -2.65 -0.17
C VAL A 22 6.29 -2.00 1.16
N VAL A 23 6.83 -0.81 1.42
CA VAL A 23 6.53 -0.06 2.65
C VAL A 23 5.06 0.35 2.70
N HIS A 24 4.46 0.75 1.57
CA HIS A 24 3.03 1.05 1.42
C HIS A 24 2.17 -0.11 1.91
N GLU A 25 2.40 -1.31 1.39
CA GLU A 25 1.67 -2.52 1.81
C GLU A 25 1.92 -2.85 3.29
N TRP A 26 3.13 -2.63 3.80
CA TRP A 26 3.39 -2.79 5.23
C TRP A 26 2.62 -1.81 6.10
N THR A 27 2.37 -0.58 5.66
CA THR A 27 1.56 0.38 6.45
C THR A 27 0.13 -0.15 6.67
N HIS A 28 -0.48 -0.73 5.64
CA HIS A 28 -1.77 -1.41 5.76
C HIS A 28 -1.69 -2.56 6.77
N ALA A 29 -0.70 -3.44 6.61
CA ALA A 29 -0.52 -4.61 7.47
C ALA A 29 -0.31 -4.24 8.95
N VAL A 30 0.44 -3.18 9.23
CA VAL A 30 0.67 -2.68 10.61
C VAL A 30 -0.66 -2.26 11.25
N VAL A 31 -1.47 -1.46 10.56
CA VAL A 31 -2.76 -1.01 11.13
C VAL A 31 -3.74 -2.17 11.29
N LEU A 32 -3.79 -3.10 10.33
CA LEU A 32 -4.62 -4.31 10.45
C LEU A 32 -4.19 -5.18 11.64
N ARG A 33 -2.88 -5.37 11.83
CA ARG A 33 -2.32 -6.11 12.96
C ARG A 33 -2.67 -5.46 14.29
N LEU A 34 -2.54 -4.13 14.40
CA LEU A 34 -2.92 -3.37 15.59
C LEU A 34 -4.43 -3.44 15.87
N GLY A 35 -5.24 -3.54 14.82
CA GLY A 35 -6.67 -3.72 14.89
C GLY A 35 -7.15 -5.16 15.12
N GLY A 36 -6.23 -6.12 15.26
CA GLY A 36 -6.55 -7.55 15.44
C GLY A 36 -7.26 -8.19 14.25
N ILE A 37 -7.06 -7.66 13.04
CA ILE A 37 -7.68 -8.18 11.82
C ILE A 37 -6.68 -9.10 11.12
N ASP A 38 -7.06 -10.35 10.89
CA ASP A 38 -6.25 -11.29 10.11
C ASP A 38 -6.04 -10.79 8.67
N TYR A 39 -4.84 -10.98 8.15
CA TYR A 39 -4.51 -10.62 6.78
C TYR A 39 -3.54 -11.62 6.16
N ALA A 40 -3.56 -11.71 4.83
CA ALA A 40 -2.56 -12.43 4.06
C ALA A 40 -1.75 -11.44 3.23
N ILE A 41 -0.42 -11.58 3.23
CA ILE A 41 0.47 -10.84 2.34
C ILE A 41 0.88 -11.78 1.21
N ALA A 42 0.65 -11.38 -0.03
CA ALA A 42 1.18 -12.06 -1.20
C ALA A 42 2.23 -11.17 -1.87
N TYR A 43 3.44 -11.68 -2.05
CA TYR A 43 4.52 -11.00 -2.78
C TYR A 43 4.58 -11.54 -4.21
N ALA A 44 4.70 -10.64 -5.19
CA ALA A 44 4.68 -10.91 -6.63
C ALA A 44 3.56 -11.88 -7.07
N PRO A 45 2.28 -11.61 -6.74
CA PRO A 45 1.16 -12.50 -7.02
C PRO A 45 0.96 -12.87 -8.50
N ASN A 46 1.46 -12.06 -9.44
CA ASN A 46 1.33 -12.25 -10.89
C ASN A 46 2.69 -12.47 -11.59
N ARG A 47 3.69 -13.05 -10.91
CA ARG A 47 5.03 -13.23 -11.49
C ARG A 47 4.98 -14.07 -12.77
N GLY A 48 5.48 -13.50 -13.87
CA GLY A 48 5.97 -14.29 -15.00
C GLY A 48 7.31 -14.97 -14.64
N PRO A 49 7.75 -16.01 -15.37
CA PRO A 49 9.07 -16.59 -15.14
C PRO A 49 10.20 -15.57 -15.41
N GLY A 50 11.19 -15.50 -14.52
CA GLY A 50 12.40 -14.67 -14.66
C GLY A 50 12.35 -13.31 -13.94
N VAL A 51 13.53 -12.66 -13.83
CA VAL A 51 13.72 -11.38 -13.09
C VAL A 51 12.92 -10.23 -13.73
N LEU A 52 12.84 -10.20 -15.05
CA LEU A 52 12.02 -9.22 -15.79
C LEU A 52 10.51 -9.40 -15.53
N GLY A 53 10.06 -10.65 -15.35
CA GLY A 53 8.67 -10.96 -15.00
C GLY A 53 8.30 -10.48 -13.60
N VAL A 54 9.25 -10.48 -12.66
CA VAL A 54 9.07 -9.92 -11.32
C VAL A 54 8.99 -8.40 -11.38
N LEU A 55 9.91 -7.75 -12.10
CA LEU A 55 9.90 -6.28 -12.26
C LEU A 55 8.66 -5.78 -13.02
N ALA A 56 8.12 -6.56 -13.97
CA ALA A 56 6.88 -6.20 -14.67
C ALA A 56 5.60 -6.53 -13.88
N SER A 57 5.69 -7.34 -12.82
CA SER A 57 4.50 -7.84 -12.11
C SER A 57 3.88 -6.81 -11.17
N CYS A 58 3.04 -5.92 -11.69
CA CYS A 58 2.13 -5.14 -10.84
C CYS A 58 0.90 -5.99 -10.48
N PRO A 59 0.46 -6.02 -9.21
CA PRO A 59 1.09 -5.43 -8.02
C PRO A 59 2.25 -6.28 -7.45
N TRP A 60 3.30 -5.65 -6.91
CA TRP A 60 4.49 -6.33 -6.34
C TRP A 60 4.26 -6.92 -4.94
N ALA A 61 3.35 -6.36 -4.17
CA ALA A 61 2.87 -6.92 -2.91
C ALA A 61 1.39 -6.58 -2.77
N VAL A 62 0.62 -7.44 -2.11
CA VAL A 62 -0.80 -7.23 -1.84
C VAL A 62 -1.12 -7.72 -0.45
N VAL A 63 -1.64 -6.83 0.39
CA VAL A 63 -2.27 -7.19 1.65
C VAL A 63 -3.76 -7.44 1.43
N ARG A 64 -4.22 -8.66 1.74
CA ARG A 64 -5.65 -9.03 1.69
C ARG A 64 -6.18 -9.21 3.11
N PRO A 65 -7.01 -8.28 3.62
CA PRO A 65 -7.66 -8.43 4.92
C PRO A 65 -8.70 -9.55 4.89
N ARG A 66 -8.86 -10.26 6.01
CA ARG A 66 -9.84 -11.34 6.21
C ARG A 66 -10.75 -11.02 7.41
N PRO A 67 -11.61 -9.98 7.30
CA PRO A 67 -12.50 -9.63 8.40
C PRO A 67 -13.56 -10.71 8.64
N THR A 68 -13.88 -10.93 9.90
CA THR A 68 -14.95 -11.82 10.38
C THR A 68 -16.33 -11.15 10.34
N GLY A 69 -16.39 -9.83 10.15
CA GLY A 69 -17.62 -9.04 10.13
C GLY A 69 -18.04 -8.51 11.49
N ARG A 70 -17.21 -8.71 12.53
CA ARG A 70 -17.40 -8.18 13.90
C ARG A 70 -16.48 -6.99 14.19
N GLU A 71 -15.50 -6.76 13.34
CA GLU A 71 -14.53 -5.68 13.48
C GLU A 71 -15.20 -4.32 13.28
N PRO A 72 -14.76 -3.29 13.99
CA PRO A 72 -15.27 -1.95 13.78
C PRO A 72 -14.79 -1.40 12.43
N ALA A 73 -15.71 -0.82 11.66
CA ALA A 73 -15.41 -0.29 10.33
C ALA A 73 -14.28 0.74 10.32
N TRP A 74 -14.10 1.51 11.39
CA TRP A 74 -13.04 2.52 11.48
C TRP A 74 -11.63 1.93 11.39
N VAL A 75 -11.40 0.70 11.86
CA VAL A 75 -10.08 0.04 11.74
C VAL A 75 -9.75 -0.20 10.28
N LEU A 76 -10.71 -0.66 9.48
CA LEU A 76 -10.53 -0.85 8.03
C LEU A 76 -10.31 0.49 7.32
N ARG A 77 -10.97 1.56 7.76
CA ARG A 77 -10.74 2.91 7.22
C ARG A 77 -9.33 3.41 7.52
N CYS A 78 -8.89 3.28 8.76
CA CYS A 78 -7.54 3.64 9.17
C CYS A 78 -6.50 2.80 8.43
N ALA A 79 -6.75 1.49 8.27
CA ALA A 79 -5.88 0.63 7.49
C ALA A 79 -5.77 1.13 6.05
N ALA A 80 -6.89 1.42 5.39
CA ALA A 80 -6.90 1.91 4.01
C ALA A 80 -6.20 3.27 3.82
N LEU A 81 -6.21 4.13 4.84
CA LEU A 81 -5.54 5.45 4.80
C LEU A 81 -4.10 5.42 5.35
N ALA A 82 -3.64 4.29 5.88
CA ALA A 82 -2.33 4.16 6.50
C ALA A 82 -1.15 4.62 5.61
N PRO A 83 -1.13 4.38 4.29
CA PRO A 83 0.00 4.78 3.45
C PRO A 83 0.27 6.28 3.41
N LEU A 84 -0.72 7.12 3.75
CA LEU A 84 -0.55 8.58 3.81
C LEU A 84 0.55 8.99 4.80
N VAL A 85 0.85 8.17 5.82
CA VAL A 85 1.94 8.44 6.78
C VAL A 85 3.30 8.52 6.08
N LEU A 86 3.47 7.89 4.92
CA LEU A 86 4.71 7.93 4.16
C LEU A 86 5.02 9.33 3.62
N ALA A 87 4.03 10.21 3.50
CA ALA A 87 4.27 11.59 3.07
C ALA A 87 4.97 12.44 4.15
N VAL A 88 4.84 12.08 5.42
CA VAL A 88 5.37 12.84 6.58
C VAL A 88 6.86 13.18 6.44
N PRO A 89 7.79 12.23 6.20
CA PRO A 89 9.22 12.56 6.10
C PRO A 89 9.52 13.56 4.98
N VAL A 90 8.82 13.49 3.84
CA VAL A 90 9.06 14.39 2.71
C VAL A 90 8.55 15.81 3.03
N PHE A 91 7.38 15.93 3.65
CA PHE A 91 6.88 17.22 4.13
C PHE A 91 7.76 17.83 5.22
N LEU A 92 8.27 17.02 6.15
CA LEU A 92 9.20 17.50 7.18
C LEU A 92 10.49 18.07 6.57
N VAL A 93 11.06 17.39 5.57
CA VAL A 93 12.24 17.90 4.84
C VAL A 93 11.90 19.18 4.07
N GLY A 94 10.75 19.21 3.38
CA GLY A 94 10.31 20.39 2.63
C GLY A 94 10.09 21.62 3.51
N VAL A 95 9.46 21.43 4.69
CA VAL A 95 9.22 22.51 5.67
C VAL A 95 10.52 22.99 6.33
N ALA A 96 11.49 22.09 6.57
CA ALA A 96 12.78 22.47 7.13
C ALA A 96 13.58 23.42 6.21
N GLY A 97 13.36 23.34 4.88
CA GLY A 97 13.94 24.27 3.91
C GLY A 97 15.46 24.22 3.81
N ASP A 98 16.10 23.15 4.29
CA ASP A 98 17.56 23.02 4.42
C ASP A 98 18.28 22.63 3.12
N GLY A 99 17.59 22.73 1.97
CA GLY A 99 18.15 22.47 0.65
C GLY A 99 18.35 20.99 0.31
N ARG A 100 17.96 20.04 1.17
CA ARG A 100 18.12 18.59 0.90
C ARG A 100 17.44 18.11 -0.39
N LEU A 101 16.40 18.80 -0.87
CA LEU A 101 15.70 18.50 -2.11
C LEU A 101 16.29 19.22 -3.35
N ALA A 102 17.40 19.94 -3.22
CA ALA A 102 17.96 20.73 -4.33
C ALA A 102 18.58 19.89 -5.46
N SER A 103 18.97 18.63 -5.19
CA SER A 103 19.56 17.76 -6.23
C SER A 103 18.48 17.01 -7.03
N PRO A 104 18.71 16.73 -8.33
CA PRO A 104 17.79 15.93 -9.15
C PRO A 104 17.53 14.54 -8.55
N MET A 105 18.56 13.91 -7.96
CA MET A 105 18.43 12.62 -7.29
C MET A 105 17.54 12.70 -6.05
N ALA A 106 17.73 13.69 -5.17
CA ALA A 106 16.90 13.85 -3.98
C ALA A 106 15.45 14.18 -4.35
N THR A 107 15.25 15.00 -5.38
CA THR A 107 13.91 15.29 -5.93
C THR A 107 13.25 14.01 -6.45
N ALA A 108 13.97 13.19 -7.22
CA ALA A 108 13.47 11.93 -7.74
C ALA A 108 13.06 10.95 -6.63
N ILE A 109 13.87 10.83 -5.57
CA ILE A 109 13.55 10.02 -4.39
C ILE A 109 12.27 10.56 -3.71
N ALA A 110 12.20 11.87 -3.47
CA ALA A 110 11.03 12.49 -2.84
C ALA A 110 9.74 12.27 -3.65
N ILE A 111 9.80 12.42 -4.98
CA ILE A 111 8.66 12.17 -5.88
C ILE A 111 8.24 10.70 -5.82
N GLY A 112 9.19 9.76 -5.97
CA GLY A 112 8.89 8.33 -5.93
C GLY A 112 8.25 7.91 -4.61
N TRP A 113 8.80 8.41 -3.50
CA TRP A 113 8.28 8.14 -2.16
C TRP A 113 6.89 8.74 -1.94
N LEU A 114 6.67 10.00 -2.34
CA LEU A 114 5.36 10.65 -2.26
C LEU A 114 4.32 9.94 -3.11
N ALA A 115 4.68 9.50 -4.32
CA ALA A 115 3.78 8.74 -5.17
C ALA A 115 3.29 7.46 -4.47
N CYS A 116 4.19 6.76 -3.76
CA CYS A 116 3.86 5.60 -2.95
C CYS A 116 3.05 5.91 -1.69
N SER A 117 2.89 7.17 -1.28
CA SER A 117 2.02 7.53 -0.14
C SER A 117 0.55 7.62 -0.51
N LEU A 118 0.23 7.70 -1.81
CA LEU A 118 -1.14 7.88 -2.29
C LEU A 118 -1.92 6.56 -2.20
N PRO A 119 -3.05 6.52 -1.49
CA PRO A 119 -3.92 5.34 -1.47
C PRO A 119 -4.46 5.05 -2.87
N SER A 120 -4.63 3.76 -3.20
CA SER A 120 -5.23 3.36 -4.47
C SER A 120 -6.75 3.66 -4.50
N PRO A 121 -7.39 3.65 -5.68
CA PRO A 121 -8.85 3.77 -5.76
C PRO A 121 -9.60 2.71 -4.92
N GLN A 122 -9.02 1.51 -4.78
CA GLN A 122 -9.59 0.47 -3.93
C GLN A 122 -9.51 0.83 -2.46
N ASP A 123 -8.38 1.39 -2.00
CA ASP A 123 -8.20 1.83 -0.62
C ASP A 123 -9.14 2.97 -0.28
N PHE A 124 -9.30 3.95 -1.18
CA PHE A 124 -10.31 4.99 -1.02
C PHE A 124 -11.73 4.41 -0.91
N SER A 125 -12.07 3.41 -1.73
CA SER A 125 -13.35 2.72 -1.61
C SER A 125 -13.55 2.09 -0.23
N VAL A 126 -12.53 1.44 0.33
CA VAL A 126 -12.59 0.89 1.70
C VAL A 126 -12.71 2.02 2.74
N ALA A 127 -11.95 3.10 2.61
CA ALA A 127 -12.00 4.23 3.53
C ALA A 127 -13.41 4.84 3.67
N PHE A 128 -14.18 4.91 2.58
CA PHE A 128 -15.55 5.43 2.63
C PHE A 128 -16.60 4.34 2.89
N TYR A 129 -16.43 3.15 2.31
CA TYR A 129 -17.47 2.11 2.24
C TYR A 129 -17.18 0.85 3.08
N ALA A 130 -16.20 0.87 3.99
CA ALA A 130 -15.88 -0.28 4.86
C ALA A 130 -17.11 -0.89 5.57
N HIS A 131 -18.07 -0.07 6.00
CA HIS A 131 -19.27 -0.56 6.68
C HIS A 131 -20.12 -1.47 5.76
N ARG A 132 -20.26 -1.12 4.47
CA ARG A 132 -21.03 -1.90 3.49
C ARG A 132 -20.36 -3.25 3.24
N ALA A 133 -19.04 -3.26 3.13
CA ALA A 133 -18.27 -4.48 2.95
C ALA A 133 -18.40 -5.45 4.15
N LEU A 134 -18.42 -4.92 5.37
CA LEU A 134 -18.63 -5.72 6.58
C LEU A 134 -20.07 -6.27 6.67
N GLU A 135 -21.08 -5.45 6.35
CA GLU A 135 -22.48 -5.88 6.30
C GLU A 135 -22.70 -7.00 5.27
N ASP A 136 -22.18 -6.84 4.05
CA ASP A 136 -22.26 -7.86 3.00
C ASP A 136 -21.56 -9.16 3.40
N ARG A 137 -20.42 -9.06 4.10
CA ARG A 137 -19.71 -10.24 4.61
C ARG A 137 -20.54 -10.95 5.67
N ARG A 138 -21.15 -10.20 6.60
CA ARG A 138 -22.04 -10.76 7.63
C ARG A 138 -23.24 -11.47 7.02
N ARG A 139 -23.87 -10.88 6.00
CA ARG A 139 -24.99 -11.49 5.25
C ARG A 139 -24.57 -12.79 4.57
N ARG A 140 -23.40 -12.82 3.91
CA ARG A 140 -22.88 -14.04 3.28
C ARG A 140 -22.61 -15.17 4.29
N ILE A 141 -22.04 -14.83 5.45
CA ILE A 141 -21.82 -15.81 6.53
C ILE A 141 -23.16 -16.36 7.03
N ALA A 142 -24.17 -15.51 7.24
CA ALA A 142 -25.50 -15.92 7.69
C ALA A 142 -26.27 -16.75 6.65
N ALA A 143 -26.04 -16.53 5.36
CA ALA A 143 -26.70 -17.25 4.27
C ALA A 143 -26.04 -18.60 3.93
N THR A 144 -24.87 -18.91 4.50
CA THR A 144 -24.21 -20.22 4.27
C THR A 144 -24.91 -21.26 5.15
N PRO A 145 -25.63 -22.25 4.58
CA PRO A 145 -26.31 -23.27 5.38
C PRO A 145 -25.27 -24.06 6.17
N SER A 146 -25.50 -24.30 7.47
CA SER A 146 -24.67 -25.23 8.21
C SER A 146 -24.92 -26.64 7.65
N SER A 147 -24.09 -27.08 6.72
CA SER A 147 -23.99 -28.51 6.40
C SER A 147 -23.38 -29.17 7.63
N ARG A 148 -24.24 -29.60 8.57
CA ARG A 148 -23.91 -30.63 9.55
C ARG A 148 -23.84 -31.92 8.75
N ALA A 149 -22.62 -32.40 8.50
CA ALA A 149 -22.42 -33.82 8.26
C ALA A 149 -22.37 -34.45 9.65
N ASP A 150 -23.41 -35.25 9.94
CA ASP A 150 -23.46 -36.19 11.06
C ASP A 150 -22.41 -37.30 10.88
#